data_AF-A0A2H0MJJ6-F1
#
_entry.id   AF-A0A2H0MJJ6-F1
#
_cell.length_a   1.000
_cell.length_b   1.000
_cell.length_c   1.000
_cell.angle_alpha   90.00
_cell.angle_beta   90.00
_cell.angle_gamma   90.00
#
_symmetry.space_group_name_H-M   'P 1'
#
loop_
_entity.id
_entity.type
_entity.pdbx_description
1 polymer ?
#
loop_
_entity_poly.entity_id
_entity_poly.type
_entity_poly.pdbx_seq_one_letter_code
_entity_poly.pdbx_strand_id
1 'polypeptide(L)'
;MPKIEIQSFFYDLIHCKDKILSIFDKWDERYGEDERGALVAGIRDCPDEQLINLLINIQRLAHGYEQIKELMDQAEQTEVEAALSDEEGEDEDDYG
;
A
#
# COMPACT_ATOMS: atom_id res chain seq x y z
N MET A 1 -3.39 5.69 -22.31
CA MET A 1 -3.78 5.37 -20.93
C MET A 1 -3.12 4.07 -20.51
N PRO A 2 -2.27 4.08 -19.47
CA PRO A 2 -1.59 2.88 -19.00
C PRO A 2 -2.60 2.04 -18.20
N LYS A 3 -3.45 1.29 -18.90
CA LYS A 3 -4.38 0.33 -18.27
C LYS A 3 -3.65 -0.85 -17.59
N ILE A 4 -2.32 -0.94 -17.73
CA ILE A 4 -1.50 -2.08 -17.33
C ILE A 4 -0.78 -1.86 -15.99
N GLU A 5 -0.68 -0.63 -15.47
CA GLU A 5 0.17 -0.37 -14.30
C GLU A 5 -0.51 -0.68 -12.96
N ILE A 6 -1.82 -0.43 -12.82
CA ILE A 6 -2.52 -0.62 -11.54
C ILE A 6 -2.60 -2.11 -11.15
N GLN A 7 -2.91 -2.99 -12.11
CA GLN A 7 -3.00 -4.43 -11.84
C GLN A 7 -1.64 -5.05 -11.48
N SER A 8 -0.58 -4.64 -12.18
CA SER A 8 0.79 -5.08 -11.87
C SER A 8 1.22 -4.60 -10.49
N PHE A 9 0.89 -3.35 -10.16
CA PHE A 9 1.20 -2.75 -8.88
C PHE A 9 0.53 -3.49 -7.70
N PHE A 10 -0.78 -3.77 -7.77
CA PHE A 10 -1.47 -4.54 -6.73
C PHE A 10 -0.96 -5.98 -6.64
N TYR A 11 -0.64 -6.60 -7.77
CA TYR A 11 -0.02 -7.92 -7.80
C TYR A 11 1.30 -7.93 -7.03
N ASP A 12 2.18 -6.96 -7.29
CA ASP A 12 3.47 -6.84 -6.62
C ASP A 12 3.30 -6.58 -5.11
N LEU A 13 2.32 -5.76 -4.72
CA LEU A 13 2.04 -5.46 -3.33
C LEU A 13 1.52 -6.68 -2.55
N ILE A 14 0.62 -7.46 -3.15
CA ILE A 14 0.12 -8.72 -2.57
C ILE A 14 1.27 -9.72 -2.40
N HIS A 15 2.09 -9.90 -3.44
CA HIS A 15 3.22 -10.83 -3.37
C HIS A 15 4.27 -10.41 -2.31
N CYS A 16 4.51 -9.11 -2.16
CA CYS A 16 5.38 -8.59 -1.10
C CYS A 16 4.80 -8.89 0.29
N LYS A 17 3.50 -8.64 0.49
CA LYS A 17 2.78 -8.94 1.75
C LYS A 17 2.87 -10.41 2.12
N ASP A 18 2.54 -11.30 1.19
CA ASP A 18 2.50 -12.74 1.46
C ASP A 18 3.90 -13.28 1.81
N LYS A 19 4.95 -12.74 1.17
CA LYS A 19 6.33 -13.06 1.51
C LYS A 19 6.71 -12.60 2.92
N ILE A 20 6.27 -11.41 3.33
CA ILE A 20 6.49 -10.90 4.69
C ILE A 20 5.79 -11.79 5.73
N LEU A 21 4.50 -12.08 5.53
CA LEU A 21 3.70 -12.90 6.46
C LEU A 21 4.28 -14.30 6.62
N SER A 22 4.66 -14.95 5.51
CA SER A 22 5.26 -16.30 5.57
C SER A 22 6.61 -16.36 6.30
N ILE A 23 7.32 -15.25 6.46
CA ILE A 23 8.53 -15.18 7.30
C ILE A 23 8.14 -15.11 8.79
N PHE A 24 7.15 -14.29 9.13
CA PHE A 24 6.64 -14.21 10.50
C PHE A 24 6.02 -15.52 10.96
N ASP A 25 5.21 -16.18 10.12
CA ASP A 25 4.60 -17.49 10.43
C ASP A 25 5.66 -18.55 10.81
N LYS A 26 6.82 -18.54 10.13
CA LYS A 26 7.94 -19.46 10.45
C LYS A 26 8.56 -19.16 11.81
N TRP A 27 8.64 -17.89 12.20
CA TRP A 27 9.15 -17.53 13.51
C TRP A 27 8.12 -17.83 14.60
N ASP A 28 6.85 -17.61 14.33
CA ASP A 28 5.76 -17.98 15.24
C ASP A 28 5.71 -19.50 15.45
N GLU A 29 5.86 -20.31 14.39
CA GLU A 29 5.95 -21.78 14.50
C GLU A 29 7.17 -22.21 15.33
N ARG A 30 8.30 -21.53 15.17
CA ARG A 30 9.56 -21.89 15.83
C ARG A 30 9.65 -21.43 17.29
N TYR A 31 9.07 -20.28 17.61
CA TYR A 31 9.27 -19.58 18.88
C TYR A 31 7.96 -19.22 19.60
N GLY A 32 6.80 -19.71 19.14
CA GLY A 32 5.48 -19.34 19.64
C GLY A 32 5.22 -19.59 21.14
N GLU A 33 6.07 -20.40 21.79
CA GLU A 33 6.02 -20.64 23.24
C GLU A 33 7.00 -19.75 24.05
N ASP A 34 7.84 -18.91 23.41
CA ASP A 34 8.87 -18.10 24.08
C ASP A 34 8.30 -16.76 24.60
N GLU A 35 8.53 -16.47 25.89
CA GLU A 35 8.16 -15.21 26.57
C GLU A 35 8.82 -13.95 25.96
N ARG A 36 9.95 -14.09 25.25
CA ARG A 36 10.67 -12.98 24.60
C ARG A 36 9.96 -12.46 23.33
N GLY A 37 8.89 -13.14 22.91
CA GLY A 37 8.13 -12.83 21.70
C GLY A 37 8.79 -13.44 20.46
N ALA A 38 8.04 -14.26 19.73
CA ALA A 38 8.50 -14.97 18.55
C ALA A 38 9.15 -14.04 17.50
N LEU A 39 8.63 -12.82 17.36
CA LEU A 39 9.19 -11.77 16.52
C LEU A 39 10.63 -11.38 16.91
N VAL A 40 10.90 -11.17 18.19
CA VAL A 40 12.22 -10.69 18.66
C VAL A 40 13.26 -11.80 18.53
N ALA A 41 12.89 -13.03 18.85
CA ALA A 41 13.75 -14.20 18.63
C ALA A 41 14.03 -14.40 17.13
N GLY A 42 13.00 -14.31 16.30
CA GLY A 42 13.10 -14.40 14.84
C GLY A 42 14.05 -13.39 14.23
N ILE A 43 13.99 -12.12 14.66
CA ILE A 43 14.88 -11.06 14.16
C ILE A 43 16.35 -11.31 14.55
N ARG A 44 16.61 -11.78 15.78
CA ARG A 44 18.00 -12.04 16.24
C ARG A 44 18.65 -13.21 15.51
N ASP A 45 17.85 -14.20 15.12
CA ASP A 45 18.33 -15.40 14.43
C ASP A 45 18.19 -15.32 12.90
N CYS A 46 17.68 -14.20 12.37
CA CYS A 46 17.51 -13.98 10.94
C CYS A 46 18.86 -13.67 10.26
N PRO A 47 19.28 -14.43 9.24
CA PRO A 47 20.47 -14.08 8.46
C PRO A 47 20.34 -12.70 7.80
N ASP A 48 21.45 -11.95 7.76
CA ASP A 48 21.48 -10.58 7.21
C ASP A 48 20.84 -10.48 5.81
N GLU A 49 21.11 -11.43 4.91
CA GLU A 49 20.53 -11.46 3.57
C GLU A 49 18.99 -11.60 3.59
N GLN A 50 18.45 -12.37 4.53
CA GLN A 50 17.00 -12.57 4.68
C GLN A 50 16.36 -11.34 5.32
N LEU A 51 17.02 -10.76 6.32
CA LEU A 51 16.59 -9.52 6.96
C LEU A 51 16.57 -8.35 5.96
N ILE A 52 17.64 -8.18 5.17
CA ILE A 52 17.71 -7.16 4.12
C ILE A 52 16.56 -7.35 3.12
N ASN A 53 16.33 -8.58 2.65
CA ASN A 53 15.23 -8.87 1.75
C ASN A 53 13.86 -8.56 2.37
N LEU A 54 13.66 -8.88 3.64
CA LEU A 54 12.42 -8.56 4.37
C LEU A 54 12.20 -7.04 4.43
N LEU A 55 13.24 -6.27 4.80
CA LEU A 55 13.18 -4.82 4.88
C LEU A 55 12.86 -4.18 3.51
N ILE A 56 13.45 -4.68 2.43
CA ILE A 56 13.14 -4.22 1.06
C ILE A 56 11.67 -4.46 0.72
N ASN A 57 11.11 -5.62 1.06
CA ASN A 57 9.70 -5.92 0.77
C ASN A 57 8.75 -5.03 1.59
N ILE A 58 9.10 -4.73 2.86
CA ILE A 58 8.33 -3.80 3.69
C ILE A 58 8.35 -2.40 3.07
N GLN A 59 9.52 -1.92 2.62
CA GLN A 59 9.65 -0.63 1.95
C GLN A 59 8.79 -0.57 0.68
N ARG A 60 8.76 -1.64 -0.13
CA ARG A 60 7.91 -1.72 -1.33
C ARG A 60 6.42 -1.63 -1.00
N LEU A 61 5.98 -2.32 0.06
CA LEU A 61 4.60 -2.27 0.50
C LEU A 61 4.19 -0.87 0.98
N ALA A 62 5.06 -0.20 1.75
CA ALA A 62 4.84 1.16 2.21
C ALA A 62 4.76 2.16 1.04
N HIS A 63 5.70 2.09 0.09
CA HIS A 63 5.68 2.93 -1.10
C HIS A 63 4.41 2.72 -1.92
N GLY A 64 3.98 1.46 -2.05
CA GLY A 64 2.75 1.19 -2.76
C GLY A 64 1.50 1.73 -2.07
N TYR A 65 1.44 1.69 -0.74
CA TYR A 65 0.36 2.34 0.00
C TYR A 65 0.31 3.84 -0.27
N GLU A 66 1.46 4.52 -0.35
CA GLU A 66 1.53 5.94 -0.71
C GLU A 66 0.98 6.20 -2.12
N GLN A 67 1.34 5.38 -3.10
CA GLN A 67 0.81 5.50 -4.47
C GLN A 67 -0.72 5.33 -4.53
N ILE A 68 -1.28 4.39 -3.77
CA ILE A 68 -2.74 4.21 -3.69
C ILE A 68 -3.39 5.46 -3.11
N LYS A 69 -2.82 6.01 -2.03
CA LYS A 69 -3.34 7.21 -1.39
C LYS A 69 -3.35 8.40 -2.36
N GLU A 70 -2.25 8.63 -3.09
CA GLU A 70 -2.18 9.70 -4.09
C GLU A 70 -3.26 9.55 -5.18
N LEU A 71 -3.49 8.33 -5.67
CA LEU A 71 -4.54 8.06 -6.66
C LEU A 71 -5.95 8.30 -6.10
N MET A 72 -6.19 7.97 -4.82
CA MET A 72 -7.46 8.24 -4.15
C MET A 72 -7.69 9.74 -3.98
N ASP A 73 -6.69 10.47 -3.48
CA ASP A 73 -6.75 11.92 -3.28
C ASP A 73 -7.05 12.65 -4.61
N GLN A 74 -6.43 12.20 -5.72
CA GLN A 74 -6.70 12.73 -7.07
C GLN A 74 -8.12 12.42 -7.57
N ALA A 75 -8.62 11.21 -7.32
CA ALA A 75 -9.97 10.83 -7.71
C ALA A 75 -11.02 11.65 -6.96
N GLU A 76 -10.84 11.83 -5.65
CA GLU A 76 -11.71 12.66 -4.81
C GLU A 76 -11.72 14.12 -5.29
N GLN A 77 -10.54 14.69 -5.58
CA GLN A 77 -10.44 16.04 -6.12
C GLN A 77 -11.16 16.17 -7.47
N THR A 78 -11.05 15.17 -8.34
CA THR A 78 -11.73 15.17 -9.66
C THR A 78 -13.25 15.18 -9.50
N GLU A 79 -13.79 14.42 -8.54
CA GLU A 79 -15.24 14.41 -8.25
C GLU A 79 -15.72 15.75 -7.68
N VAL A 80 -14.92 16.37 -6.80
CA VAL A 80 -15.21 17.71 -6.25
C VAL A 80 -15.19 18.77 -7.35
N GLU A 81 -14.17 18.75 -8.23
CA GLU A 81 -14.08 19.67 -9.37
C GLU A 81 -15.25 19.50 -10.34
N ALA A 82 -15.68 18.26 -10.61
CA ALA A 82 -16.84 17.99 -11.45
C ALA A 82 -18.15 18.52 -10.83
N ALA A 83 -18.35 18.32 -9.52
CA ALA A 83 -19.53 18.83 -8.81
C ALA A 83 -19.60 20.37 -8.79
N LEU A 84 -18.45 21.04 -8.62
CA LEU A 84 -18.37 22.51 -8.69
C LEU A 84 -18.61 23.03 -10.12
N SER A 85 -18.11 22.33 -11.15
CA SER A 85 -18.34 22.68 -12.55
C SER A 85 -19.80 22.54 -12.98
N ASP A 86 -20.56 21.63 -12.36
CA ASP A 86 -21.99 21.45 -12.66
C ASP A 86 -22.88 22.51 -11.97
N GLU A 87 -22.42 23.16 -10.90
CA GLU A 87 -23.14 24.25 -10.22
C GLU A 87 -22.89 25.65 -10.83
N GLU A 88 -21.79 25.87 -11.56
CA GLU A 88 -21.44 27.18 -12.18
C GLU A 88 -22.11 27.42 -13.57
N GLY A 89 -23.18 26.70 -13.90
CA GLY A 89 -23.85 26.72 -15.21
C GLY A 89 -25.18 27.50 -15.32
N GLU A 90 -25.70 28.08 -14.24
CA GLU A 90 -26.98 28.83 -14.24
C GLU A 90 -26.79 30.31 -13.88
N ASP A 91 -26.11 31.08 -14.73
CA ASP A 91 -26.27 32.55 -14.77
C ASP A 91 -26.49 32.98 -16.24
N GLU A 92 -27.62 32.55 -16.83
CA GLU A 92 -28.22 33.22 -17.99
C GLU A 92 -28.91 34.52 -17.50
N ASP A 93 -28.12 35.54 -17.18
CA ASP A 93 -28.62 36.90 -17.03
C ASP A 93 -28.81 37.54 -18.41
N ASP A 94 -29.95 37.19 -19.03
CA ASP A 94 -30.59 37.92 -20.13
C ASP A 94 -30.97 39.34 -19.67
N TYR A 95 -30.11 40.32 -19.97
CA TYR A 95 -30.48 41.74 -19.90
C TYR A 95 -30.71 42.26 -21.32
N GLY A 96 -31.99 42.28 -21.72
CA GLY A 96 -32.52 42.99 -22.88
C GLY A 96 -32.58 44.51 -22.73
#